data_AF-A0A9W8AYM6-F1
#
_entry.id   AF-A0A9W8AYM6-F1
#
_cell.length_a   1.000
_cell.length_b   1.000
_cell.length_c   1.000
_cell.angle_alpha   90.00
_cell.angle_beta   90.00
_cell.angle_gamma   90.00
#
_symmetry.space_group_name_H-M   'P 1'
#
loop_
_entity.id
_entity.type
_entity.pdbx_description
1 polymer ?
#
loop_
_entity_poly.entity_id
_entity_poly.type
_entity_poly.pdbx_seq_one_letter_code
_entity_poly.pdbx_strand_id
1 'polypeptide(L)'
;MLVTYLATSESETGTRIDFSKVYVDIRSTYIFKSLTSLRTAAETMREPMATSAVYQKGTAPFIQLTDCLLKLAQAERNFAESILPGEQVADTFSRTLKPSIEKYFESTETLAQVAKRSIQTEKFMLFDVFETLKHFQTDMDKTLALDASAKKHIANLTASISTPIMTSFAQYIDEAKGMARLNMPQDGTIFEFSSNAINHMRRLLEHQETVESMMVTLGDSHWGAVTDSAPASKGRKTFSGQAIVKHYFEDILQLLTNSLESKTKNSRKSGLSVVFLMNNYHYIARNIMGSRLLDVLGENDLRIYESLDWKYQDQFCNLWLSCIEYLADDTGGPGGLKNKIVGSDKMTVKDKFKYFNTTLEELVRNQQTYTIPDKELRLNLMDRIREALIPAYSQFMERYQHTDFAKNSGKYLRYNQETLDRTLQSLFGAHSA
;
A
#
# COMPACT_ATOMS: atom_id res chain seq x y z
N MET A 1 -57.38 8.82 6.07
CA MET A 1 -58.85 8.65 6.21
C MET A 1 -59.34 9.08 7.59
N LEU A 2 -58.94 8.47 8.72
CA LEU A 2 -59.38 8.91 10.05
C LEU A 2 -58.80 10.27 10.48
N VAL A 3 -57.50 10.50 10.31
CA VAL A 3 -56.84 11.78 10.68
C VAL A 3 -57.37 12.94 9.84
N THR A 4 -57.56 12.72 8.53
CA THR A 4 -58.18 13.69 7.63
C THR A 4 -59.60 14.03 8.05
N TYR A 5 -60.40 13.03 8.40
CA TYR A 5 -61.77 13.19 8.89
C TYR A 5 -61.82 13.97 10.22
N LEU A 6 -60.94 13.63 11.17
CA LEU A 6 -60.86 14.31 12.47
C LEU A 6 -60.38 15.76 12.33
N ALA A 7 -59.44 16.03 11.40
CA ALA A 7 -59.01 17.39 11.08
C ALA A 7 -60.14 18.23 10.45
N THR A 8 -60.99 17.65 9.61
CA THR A 8 -62.15 18.36 9.02
C THR A 8 -63.31 18.53 10.02
N SER A 9 -63.44 17.62 10.99
CA SER A 9 -64.48 17.67 12.03
C SER A 9 -64.29 18.76 13.08
N GLU A 10 -63.16 19.47 13.06
CA GLU A 10 -62.88 20.61 13.94
C GLU A 10 -63.90 21.75 13.73
N SER A 11 -64.33 21.96 12.49
CA SER A 11 -65.38 22.94 12.16
C SER A 11 -66.76 22.58 12.71
N GLU A 12 -67.01 21.28 12.96
CA GLU A 12 -68.28 20.74 13.44
C GLU A 12 -68.31 20.58 14.96
N THR A 13 -67.18 20.27 15.59
CA THR A 13 -67.07 19.92 17.02
C THR A 13 -66.46 21.02 17.88
N GLY A 14 -65.86 22.04 17.27
CA GLY A 14 -65.16 23.14 17.96
C GLY A 14 -63.92 22.70 18.77
N THR A 15 -63.51 21.43 18.66
CA THR A 15 -62.42 20.84 19.44
C THR A 15 -61.31 20.35 18.51
N ARG A 16 -60.15 21.00 18.56
CA ARG A 16 -58.96 20.57 17.81
C ARG A 16 -58.31 19.37 18.49
N ILE A 17 -58.30 18.21 17.82
CA ILE A 17 -57.57 17.04 18.31
C ILE A 17 -56.15 17.08 17.75
N ASP A 18 -55.17 17.36 18.60
CA ASP A 18 -53.76 17.40 18.23
C ASP A 18 -53.11 16.00 18.34
N PHE A 19 -52.92 15.34 17.20
CA PHE A 19 -52.24 14.04 17.11
C PHE A 19 -50.71 14.18 17.04
N SER A 20 -50.17 15.40 16.86
CA SER A 20 -48.74 15.63 16.65
C SER A 20 -47.91 15.12 17.83
N LYS A 21 -48.39 15.32 19.06
CA LYS A 21 -47.70 14.89 20.27
C LYS A 21 -47.55 13.37 20.34
N VAL A 22 -48.65 12.64 20.18
CA VAL A 22 -48.64 11.16 20.23
C VAL A 22 -47.82 10.58 19.08
N TYR A 23 -47.94 11.17 17.89
CA TYR A 23 -47.13 10.81 16.74
C TYR A 23 -45.63 10.97 17.05
N VAL A 24 -45.21 12.14 17.54
CA VAL A 24 -43.82 12.44 17.91
C VAL A 24 -43.33 11.47 18.98
N ASP A 25 -44.09 11.25 20.05
CA ASP A 25 -43.66 10.40 21.17
C ASP A 25 -43.36 8.95 20.71
N ILE A 26 -44.20 8.39 19.85
CA ILE A 26 -44.04 7.03 19.33
C ILE A 26 -42.94 6.97 18.26
N ARG A 27 -43.04 7.82 17.23
CA ARG A 27 -42.14 7.76 16.06
C ARG A 27 -40.72 8.15 16.43
N SER A 28 -40.54 9.17 17.28
CA SER A 28 -39.22 9.60 17.73
C SER A 28 -38.51 8.49 18.49
N THR A 29 -39.22 7.81 19.40
CA THR A 29 -38.67 6.66 20.14
C THR A 29 -38.27 5.51 19.20
N TYR A 30 -39.08 5.23 18.18
CA TYR A 30 -38.78 4.18 17.21
C TYR A 30 -37.54 4.48 16.37
N ILE A 31 -37.44 5.70 15.81
CA ILE A 31 -36.27 6.12 15.01
C ILE A 31 -35.01 6.12 15.88
N PHE A 32 -35.09 6.67 17.09
CA PHE A 32 -33.95 6.72 18.02
C PHE A 32 -33.43 5.31 18.36
N LYS A 33 -34.34 4.36 18.65
CA LYS A 33 -33.97 2.97 18.94
C LYS A 33 -33.36 2.28 17.72
N SER A 34 -33.89 2.55 16.52
CA SER A 34 -33.40 1.97 15.26
C SER A 34 -31.95 2.35 14.95
N LEU A 35 -31.50 3.53 15.38
CA LEU A 35 -30.12 4.02 15.18
C LEU A 35 -29.15 3.63 16.29
N THR A 36 -29.63 3.08 17.41
CA THR A 36 -28.81 2.92 18.62
C THR A 36 -27.62 1.97 18.43
N SER A 37 -27.79 0.85 17.74
CA SER A 37 -26.70 -0.11 17.51
C SER A 37 -25.61 0.46 16.59
N LEU A 38 -26.01 1.08 15.48
CA LEU A 38 -25.09 1.76 14.54
C LEU A 38 -24.36 2.91 15.22
N ARG A 39 -25.05 3.66 16.09
CA ARG A 39 -24.44 4.73 16.87
C ARG A 39 -23.34 4.20 17.79
N THR A 40 -23.62 3.14 18.54
CA THR A 40 -22.61 2.53 19.42
C THR A 40 -21.41 2.01 18.61
N ALA A 41 -21.62 1.45 17.43
CA ALA A 41 -20.53 1.06 16.53
C ALA A 41 -19.70 2.27 16.06
N ALA A 42 -20.36 3.38 15.70
CA ALA A 42 -19.71 4.63 15.30
C ALA A 42 -18.92 5.29 16.44
N GLU A 43 -19.43 5.27 17.66
CA GLU A 43 -18.75 5.82 18.85
C GLU A 43 -17.54 4.96 19.27
N THR A 44 -17.61 3.65 19.07
CA THR A 44 -16.52 2.72 19.43
C THR A 44 -15.52 2.49 18.31
N MET A 45 -15.76 3.03 17.10
CA MET A 45 -14.95 2.82 15.90
C MET A 45 -14.73 1.34 15.56
N ARG A 46 -15.62 0.45 16.01
CA ARG A 46 -15.53 -0.98 15.73
C ARG A 46 -16.58 -1.35 14.69
N GLU A 47 -16.10 -1.91 13.59
CA GLU A 47 -16.98 -2.66 12.70
C GLU A 47 -17.57 -3.83 13.49
N PRO A 48 -18.90 -4.04 13.44
CA PRO A 48 -19.54 -5.17 14.10
C PRO A 48 -19.01 -6.54 13.63
N MET A 49 -18.30 -6.60 12.49
CA MET A 49 -17.81 -7.82 11.84
C MET A 49 -16.45 -7.65 11.11
N ALA A 50 -15.45 -7.02 11.75
CA ALA A 50 -14.12 -6.93 11.14
C ALA A 50 -13.47 -8.32 10.98
N THR A 51 -13.24 -8.75 9.75
CA THR A 51 -12.45 -9.96 9.39
C THR A 51 -11.00 -9.62 9.02
N SER A 52 -10.68 -8.34 8.83
CA SER A 52 -9.40 -7.82 8.34
C SER A 52 -8.83 -6.78 9.30
N ALA A 53 -7.51 -6.81 9.52
CA ALA A 53 -6.78 -5.76 10.26
C ALA A 53 -6.64 -4.45 9.44
N VAL A 54 -6.95 -4.48 8.14
CA VAL A 54 -6.87 -3.34 7.23
C VAL A 54 -8.27 -2.82 6.92
N TYR A 55 -8.49 -1.53 7.18
CA TYR A 55 -9.73 -0.81 6.85
C TYR A 55 -10.08 -0.89 5.36
N GLN A 56 -11.34 -1.20 5.05
CA GLN A 56 -11.89 -1.25 3.69
C GLN A 56 -12.75 0.00 3.42
N LYS A 57 -12.65 0.58 2.23
CA LYS A 57 -13.46 1.74 1.88
C LYS A 57 -14.96 1.39 1.91
N GLY A 58 -15.77 2.26 2.51
CA GLY A 58 -17.21 2.17 2.70
C GLY A 58 -17.65 1.47 3.98
N THR A 59 -16.74 0.91 4.78
CA THR A 59 -17.11 0.11 5.96
C THR A 59 -17.17 0.88 7.27
N ALA A 60 -16.76 2.16 7.30
CA ALA A 60 -16.80 2.96 8.51
C ALA A 60 -18.21 2.97 9.14
N PRO A 61 -18.35 2.60 10.43
CA PRO A 61 -19.66 2.58 11.09
C PRO A 61 -20.36 3.94 11.08
N PHE A 62 -19.59 5.03 11.06
CA PHE A 62 -20.13 6.38 10.96
C PHE A 62 -20.82 6.65 9.61
N ILE A 63 -20.30 6.11 8.51
CA ILE A 63 -20.93 6.20 7.18
C ILE A 63 -22.31 5.51 7.20
N GLN A 64 -22.36 4.31 7.77
CA GLN A 64 -23.61 3.55 7.90
C GLN A 64 -24.64 4.27 8.78
N LEU A 65 -24.18 4.91 9.86
CA LEU A 65 -25.02 5.73 10.73
C LEU A 65 -25.64 6.90 9.95
N THR A 66 -24.84 7.66 9.19
CA THR A 66 -25.31 8.81 8.41
C THR A 66 -26.30 8.37 7.31
N ASP A 67 -25.98 7.32 6.56
CA ASP A 67 -26.86 6.78 5.51
C ASP A 67 -28.21 6.28 6.09
N CYS A 68 -28.17 5.54 7.20
CA CYS A 68 -29.38 5.05 7.85
C CYS A 68 -30.23 6.20 8.41
N LEU A 69 -29.62 7.23 9.01
CA LEU A 69 -30.32 8.42 9.47
C LEU A 69 -31.05 9.13 8.32
N LEU A 70 -30.39 9.32 7.18
CA LEU A 70 -30.99 9.95 6.00
C LEU A 70 -32.15 9.13 5.43
N LYS A 71 -31.99 7.81 5.32
CA LYS A 71 -33.05 6.92 4.84
C LYS A 71 -34.26 6.89 5.77
N LEU A 72 -34.04 6.82 7.09
CA LEU A 72 -35.11 6.88 8.09
C LEU A 72 -35.81 8.24 8.06
N ALA A 73 -35.07 9.34 7.94
CA ALA A 73 -35.64 10.68 7.82
C ALA A 73 -36.50 10.82 6.55
N GLN A 74 -36.04 10.33 5.40
CA GLN A 74 -36.83 10.39 4.18
C GLN A 74 -38.11 9.53 4.28
N ALA A 75 -37.99 8.32 4.83
CA ALA A 75 -39.14 7.45 5.06
C ALA A 75 -40.15 8.08 6.03
N GLU A 76 -39.66 8.72 7.10
CA GLU A 76 -40.48 9.42 8.08
C GLU A 76 -41.20 10.61 7.48
N ARG A 77 -40.55 11.37 6.60
CA ARG A 77 -41.16 12.49 5.88
C ARG A 77 -42.32 12.02 5.01
N ASN A 78 -42.11 10.99 4.19
CA ASN A 78 -43.15 10.42 3.34
C ASN A 78 -44.32 9.88 4.17
N PHE A 79 -44.02 9.26 5.32
CA PHE A 79 -45.04 8.74 6.23
C PHE A 79 -45.84 9.87 6.88
N ALA A 80 -45.18 10.92 7.37
CA ALA A 80 -45.81 12.11 7.94
C ALA A 80 -46.73 12.80 6.92
N GLU A 81 -46.29 12.97 5.67
CA GLU A 81 -47.08 13.55 4.57
C GLU A 81 -48.32 12.71 4.23
N SER A 82 -48.29 11.39 4.45
CA SER A 82 -49.41 10.50 4.17
C SER A 82 -50.50 10.48 5.25
N ILE A 83 -50.17 10.87 6.49
CA ILE A 83 -51.07 10.72 7.65
C ILE A 83 -51.47 12.07 8.25
N LEU A 84 -50.56 13.05 8.28
CA LEU A 84 -50.78 14.32 8.97
C LEU A 84 -51.36 15.39 8.01
N PRO A 85 -52.12 16.37 8.52
CA PRO A 85 -52.51 17.54 7.75
C PRO A 85 -51.27 18.33 7.30
N GLY A 86 -51.28 18.82 6.05
CA GLY A 86 -50.10 19.46 5.42
C GLY A 86 -49.45 20.57 6.25
N GLU A 87 -50.24 21.40 6.93
CA GLU A 87 -49.75 22.50 7.78
C GLU A 87 -48.94 22.02 9.00
N GLN A 88 -49.17 20.79 9.48
CA GLN A 88 -48.52 20.24 10.68
C GLN A 88 -47.32 19.33 10.35
N VAL A 89 -47.16 18.93 9.09
CA VAL A 89 -46.12 17.96 8.67
C VAL A 89 -44.73 18.47 9.03
N ALA A 90 -44.38 19.72 8.69
CA ALA A 90 -43.03 20.25 8.86
C ALA A 90 -42.62 20.35 10.34
N ASP A 91 -43.49 20.90 11.20
CA ASP A 91 -43.23 21.01 12.65
C ASP A 91 -43.13 19.62 13.30
N THR A 92 -44.09 18.75 13.01
CA THR A 92 -44.15 17.40 13.60
C THR A 92 -42.95 16.56 13.19
N PHE A 93 -42.54 16.64 11.91
CA PHE A 93 -41.34 15.97 11.39
C PHE A 93 -40.07 16.44 12.11
N SER A 94 -39.88 17.76 12.23
CA SER A 94 -38.72 18.34 12.91
C SER A 94 -38.64 17.88 14.38
N ARG A 95 -39.77 17.93 15.11
CA ARG A 95 -39.86 17.46 16.49
C ARG A 95 -39.61 15.96 16.64
N THR A 96 -40.03 15.16 15.66
CA THR A 96 -39.82 13.71 15.65
C THR A 96 -38.34 13.34 15.49
N LEU A 97 -37.62 14.00 14.59
CA LEU A 97 -36.21 13.71 14.33
C LEU A 97 -35.25 14.34 15.34
N LYS A 98 -35.64 15.42 16.02
CA LYS A 98 -34.77 16.21 16.90
C LYS A 98 -33.92 15.35 17.87
N PRO A 99 -34.46 14.39 18.65
CA PRO A 99 -33.64 13.59 19.55
C PRO A 99 -32.60 12.71 18.84
N SER A 100 -32.91 12.24 17.63
CA SER A 100 -31.97 11.42 16.83
C SER A 100 -30.87 12.29 16.21
N ILE A 101 -31.20 13.50 15.77
CA ILE A 101 -30.24 14.47 15.22
C ILE A 101 -29.30 14.99 16.31
N GLU A 102 -29.82 15.37 17.49
CA GLU A 102 -29.01 15.80 18.63
C GLU A 102 -28.00 14.71 19.01
N LYS A 103 -28.46 13.46 19.09
CA LYS A 103 -27.60 12.35 19.46
C LYS A 103 -26.60 11.96 18.35
N TYR A 104 -26.97 12.14 17.08
CA TYR A 104 -26.02 12.05 15.96
C TYR A 104 -24.90 13.09 16.10
N PHE A 105 -25.23 14.33 16.47
CA PHE A 105 -24.22 15.36 16.69
C PHE A 105 -23.28 15.04 17.86
N GLU A 106 -23.74 14.41 18.94
CA GLU A 106 -22.83 13.91 19.98
C GLU A 106 -21.82 12.87 19.42
N SER A 107 -22.28 11.98 18.52
CA SER A 107 -21.39 11.03 17.85
C SER A 107 -20.38 11.72 16.91
N THR A 108 -20.74 12.87 16.32
CA THR A 108 -19.79 13.68 15.52
C THR A 108 -18.65 14.26 16.37
N GLU A 109 -18.92 14.63 17.62
CA GLU A 109 -17.87 15.13 18.53
C GLU A 109 -16.89 14.01 18.89
N THR A 110 -17.40 12.80 19.10
CA THR A 110 -16.58 11.60 19.32
C THR A 110 -15.69 11.32 18.11
N LEU A 111 -16.25 11.38 16.91
CA LEU A 111 -15.49 11.25 15.65
C LEU A 111 -14.40 12.33 15.52
N ALA A 112 -14.70 13.59 15.85
CA ALA A 112 -13.71 14.66 15.82
C ALA A 112 -12.56 14.44 16.83
N GLN A 113 -12.84 13.85 17.99
CA GLN A 113 -11.80 13.48 18.96
C GLN A 113 -10.92 12.34 18.43
N VAL A 114 -11.52 11.32 17.81
CA VAL A 114 -10.79 10.21 17.18
C VAL A 114 -9.89 10.73 16.06
N ALA A 115 -10.41 11.63 15.21
CA ALA A 115 -9.62 12.24 14.13
C ALA A 115 -8.34 12.90 14.64
N LYS A 116 -8.38 13.51 15.82
CA LYS A 116 -7.21 14.14 16.46
C LYS A 116 -6.27 13.13 17.12
N ARG A 117 -6.80 12.06 17.73
CA ARG A 117 -6.01 11.12 18.56
C ARG A 117 -5.41 9.95 17.78
N SER A 118 -6.06 9.54 16.70
CA SER A 118 -5.79 8.27 16.02
C SER A 118 -5.51 8.44 14.53
N ILE A 119 -5.03 9.61 14.10
CA ILE A 119 -4.77 9.89 12.68
C ILE A 119 -3.76 8.92 12.07
N GLN A 120 -2.75 8.47 12.83
CA GLN A 120 -1.73 7.57 12.32
C GLN A 120 -2.28 6.19 11.92
N THR A 121 -3.22 5.66 12.71
CA THR A 121 -3.81 4.33 12.47
C THR A 121 -5.06 4.40 11.59
N GLU A 122 -5.89 5.43 11.77
CA GLU A 122 -7.22 5.52 11.17
C GLU A 122 -7.33 6.50 10.00
N LYS A 123 -6.24 7.08 9.47
CA LYS A 123 -6.31 8.11 8.41
C LYS A 123 -7.20 7.76 7.22
N PHE A 124 -7.15 6.52 6.75
CA PHE A 124 -7.94 6.08 5.58
C PHE A 124 -9.43 5.92 5.91
N MET A 125 -9.77 5.50 7.13
CA MET A 125 -11.16 5.55 7.61
C MET A 125 -11.66 7.00 7.67
N LEU A 126 -10.82 7.92 8.15
CA LEU A 126 -11.14 9.33 8.21
C LEU A 126 -11.27 9.98 6.84
N PHE A 127 -10.44 9.60 5.85
CA PHE A 127 -10.60 10.03 4.45
C PHE A 127 -11.98 9.66 3.91
N ASP A 128 -12.40 8.42 4.16
CA ASP A 128 -13.67 7.90 3.67
C ASP A 128 -14.88 8.55 4.33
N VAL A 129 -14.82 8.74 5.66
CA VAL A 129 -15.84 9.48 6.40
C VAL A 129 -15.89 10.94 5.95
N PHE A 130 -14.75 11.58 5.70
CA PHE A 130 -14.68 12.94 5.17
C PHE A 130 -15.33 13.06 3.79
N GLU A 131 -15.00 12.17 2.85
CA GLU A 131 -15.59 12.11 1.52
C GLU A 131 -17.11 11.96 1.59
N THR A 132 -17.55 11.04 2.42
CA THR A 132 -18.96 10.73 2.61
C THR A 132 -19.72 11.90 3.24
N LEU A 133 -19.16 12.54 4.26
CA LEU A 133 -19.75 13.74 4.87
C LEU A 133 -19.89 14.89 3.86
N LYS A 134 -18.88 15.09 3.01
CA LYS A 134 -18.92 16.10 1.95
C LYS A 134 -20.01 15.79 0.91
N HIS A 135 -20.17 14.52 0.53
CA HIS A 135 -21.25 14.10 -0.37
C HIS A 135 -22.62 14.28 0.27
N PHE A 136 -22.80 13.82 1.51
CA PHE A 136 -24.08 13.87 2.21
C PHE A 136 -24.47 15.26 2.69
N GLN A 137 -23.58 16.24 2.69
CA GLN A 137 -23.88 17.60 3.16
C GLN A 137 -25.12 18.19 2.47
N THR A 138 -25.24 18.04 1.14
CA THR A 138 -26.39 18.56 0.39
C THR A 138 -27.67 17.79 0.71
N ASP A 139 -27.57 16.47 0.90
CA ASP A 139 -28.71 15.60 1.17
C ASP A 139 -29.20 15.73 2.62
N MET A 140 -28.29 15.91 3.57
CA MET A 140 -28.59 16.26 4.96
C MET A 140 -29.35 17.58 5.05
N ASP A 141 -28.89 18.60 4.32
CA ASP A 141 -29.54 19.91 4.26
C ASP A 141 -30.98 19.82 3.74
N LYS A 142 -31.21 19.01 2.69
CA LYS A 142 -32.55 18.83 2.07
C LYS A 142 -33.48 17.94 2.90
N THR A 143 -32.95 16.84 3.44
CA THR A 143 -33.74 15.77 4.04
C THR A 143 -34.08 16.06 5.50
N LEU A 144 -33.10 16.58 6.26
CA LEU A 144 -33.23 16.78 7.71
C LEU A 144 -33.78 18.17 8.07
N ALA A 145 -33.97 19.06 7.10
CA ALA A 145 -34.42 20.44 7.30
C ALA A 145 -33.60 21.17 8.39
N LEU A 146 -32.28 21.01 8.33
CA LEU A 146 -31.35 21.51 9.35
C LEU A 146 -31.41 23.05 9.48
N ASP A 147 -31.38 23.52 10.72
CA ASP A 147 -31.24 24.93 11.02
C ASP A 147 -29.81 25.43 10.75
N ALA A 148 -29.61 26.75 10.79
CA ALA A 148 -28.29 27.35 10.53
C ALA A 148 -27.21 26.87 11.52
N SER A 149 -27.61 26.55 12.75
CA SER A 149 -26.70 26.04 13.79
C SER A 149 -26.17 24.66 13.44
N ALA A 150 -27.05 23.72 13.09
CA ALA A 150 -26.73 22.37 12.65
C ALA A 150 -25.86 22.36 11.39
N LYS A 151 -26.14 23.24 10.42
CA LYS A 151 -25.29 23.39 9.22
C LYS A 151 -23.87 23.82 9.56
N LYS A 152 -23.75 24.79 10.46
CA LYS A 152 -22.44 25.25 10.97
C LYS A 152 -21.72 24.12 11.71
N HIS A 153 -22.43 23.29 12.46
CA HIS A 153 -21.86 22.14 13.17
C HIS A 153 -21.25 21.11 12.21
N ILE A 154 -21.96 20.74 11.14
CA ILE A 154 -21.44 19.82 10.11
C ILE A 154 -20.23 20.41 9.37
N ALA A 155 -20.26 21.70 9.06
CA ALA A 155 -19.11 22.39 8.47
C ALA A 155 -17.89 22.37 9.40
N ASN A 156 -18.09 22.63 10.70
CA ASN A 156 -17.03 22.58 11.71
C ASN A 156 -16.47 21.16 11.90
N LEU A 157 -17.33 20.13 11.85
CA LEU A 157 -16.90 18.73 11.88
C LEU A 157 -16.02 18.40 10.68
N THR A 158 -16.47 18.78 9.47
CA THR A 158 -15.72 18.58 8.22
C THR A 158 -14.34 19.21 8.30
N ALA A 159 -14.26 20.44 8.82
CA ALA A 159 -12.99 21.11 9.09
C ALA A 159 -12.14 20.35 10.13
N SER A 160 -12.75 19.92 11.24
CA SER A 160 -12.09 19.19 12.33
C SER A 160 -11.51 17.84 11.92
N ILE A 161 -12.07 17.20 10.88
CA ILE A 161 -11.54 15.98 10.28
C ILE A 161 -10.48 16.30 9.22
N SER A 162 -10.70 17.32 8.39
CA SER A 162 -9.75 17.69 7.33
C SER A 162 -8.37 18.11 7.85
N THR A 163 -8.31 18.82 8.99
CA THR A 163 -7.04 19.33 9.51
C THR A 163 -6.10 18.19 9.92
N PRO A 164 -6.51 17.19 10.73
CA PRO A 164 -5.69 16.01 10.99
C PRO A 164 -5.27 15.25 9.73
N ILE A 165 -6.19 15.04 8.77
CA ILE A 165 -5.89 14.37 7.50
C ILE A 165 -4.77 15.12 6.75
N MET A 166 -4.87 16.44 6.64
CA MET A 166 -3.85 17.26 6.01
C MET A 166 -2.49 17.15 6.71
N THR A 167 -2.46 17.12 8.05
CA THR A 167 -1.20 16.91 8.79
C THR A 167 -0.60 15.51 8.61
N SER A 168 -1.42 14.52 8.27
CA SER A 168 -0.98 13.14 8.10
C SER A 168 0.00 12.95 6.94
N PHE A 169 -0.02 13.83 5.94
CA PHE A 169 0.91 13.77 4.80
C PHE A 169 2.35 14.02 5.25
N ALA A 170 2.59 15.09 6.01
CA ALA A 170 3.90 15.39 6.60
C ALA A 170 4.31 14.35 7.65
N GLN A 171 3.37 13.92 8.51
CA GLN A 171 3.65 12.88 9.52
C GLN A 171 4.15 11.59 8.87
N TYR A 172 3.54 11.19 7.75
CA TYR A 172 3.99 10.00 7.02
C TYR A 172 5.41 10.14 6.47
N ILE A 173 5.82 11.33 6.02
CA ILE A 173 7.21 11.56 5.58
C ILE A 173 8.18 11.38 6.75
N ASP A 174 7.82 11.82 7.95
CA ASP A 174 8.65 11.61 9.13
C ASP A 174 8.66 10.15 9.61
N GLU A 175 7.53 9.45 9.54
CA GLU A 175 7.43 8.01 9.75
C GLU A 175 8.30 7.24 8.74
N ALA A 176 8.28 7.66 7.47
CA ALA A 176 9.09 7.10 6.40
C ALA A 176 10.60 7.31 6.66
N LYS A 177 11.00 8.47 7.20
CA LYS A 177 12.40 8.68 7.65
C LYS A 177 12.76 7.75 8.82
N GLY A 178 11.81 7.45 9.70
CA GLY A 178 11.97 6.45 10.76
C GLY A 178 12.18 5.04 10.19
N MET A 179 11.30 4.60 9.30
CA MET A 179 11.40 3.31 8.60
C MET A 179 12.70 3.18 7.81
N ALA A 180 13.15 4.26 7.16
CA ALA A 180 14.41 4.31 6.42
C ALA A 180 15.64 3.98 7.29
N ARG A 181 15.55 4.10 8.63
CA ARG A 181 16.64 3.78 9.58
C ARG A 181 16.65 2.32 10.03
N LEU A 182 15.60 1.54 9.78
CA LEU A 182 15.51 0.13 10.16
C LEU A 182 16.64 -0.69 9.53
N ASN A 183 17.07 -1.77 10.18
CA ASN A 183 18.15 -2.59 9.65
C ASN A 183 17.74 -3.33 8.38
N MET A 184 18.72 -3.57 7.50
CA MET A 184 18.53 -4.40 6.32
C MET A 184 18.23 -5.86 6.75
N PRO A 185 17.25 -6.54 6.12
CA PRO A 185 16.99 -7.95 6.38
C PRO A 185 18.23 -8.81 6.12
N GLN A 186 18.47 -9.81 6.97
CA GLN A 186 19.67 -10.66 6.88
C GLN A 186 19.68 -11.57 5.65
N ASP A 187 18.50 -11.88 5.11
CA ASP A 187 18.28 -12.72 3.92
C ASP A 187 18.16 -11.89 2.62
N GLY A 188 18.22 -10.56 2.71
CA GLY A 188 18.10 -9.68 1.56
C GLY A 188 16.69 -9.62 0.95
N THR A 189 15.65 -10.02 1.69
CA THR A 189 14.26 -9.91 1.23
C THR A 189 13.79 -8.45 1.06
N ILE A 190 12.53 -8.27 0.68
CA ILE A 190 11.89 -6.94 0.53
C ILE A 190 11.98 -6.18 1.85
N PHE A 191 12.42 -4.93 1.78
CA PHE A 191 12.51 -4.05 2.93
C PHE A 191 11.11 -3.61 3.37
N GLU A 192 10.85 -3.60 4.68
CA GLU A 192 9.54 -3.22 5.23
C GLU A 192 9.09 -1.84 4.72
N PHE A 193 10.01 -0.87 4.67
CA PHE A 193 9.74 0.45 4.13
C PHE A 193 9.25 0.42 2.68
N SER A 194 9.79 -0.45 1.81
CA SER A 194 9.35 -0.58 0.42
C SER A 194 7.88 -1.00 0.35
N SER A 195 7.49 -1.99 1.16
CA SER A 195 6.10 -2.46 1.21
C SER A 195 5.14 -1.40 1.75
N ASN A 196 5.51 -0.73 2.85
CA ASN A 196 4.72 0.33 3.48
C ASN A 196 4.57 1.56 2.57
N ALA A 197 5.64 1.98 1.89
CA ALA A 197 5.63 3.09 0.93
C ALA A 197 4.65 2.84 -0.21
N ILE A 198 4.75 1.68 -0.87
CA ILE A 198 3.87 1.32 -1.97
C ILE A 198 2.41 1.21 -1.49
N ASN A 199 2.16 0.57 -0.35
CA ASN A 199 0.82 0.42 0.19
C ASN A 199 0.19 1.77 0.57
N HIS A 200 0.96 2.67 1.19
CA HIS A 200 0.48 4.02 1.51
C HIS A 200 0.10 4.80 0.25
N MET A 201 0.96 4.82 -0.77
CA MET A 201 0.66 5.51 -2.03
C MET A 201 -0.58 4.92 -2.73
N ARG A 202 -0.71 3.59 -2.76
CA ARG A 202 -1.90 2.92 -3.35
C ARG A 202 -3.19 3.30 -2.63
N ARG A 203 -3.19 3.32 -1.29
CA ARG A 203 -4.37 3.69 -0.50
C ARG A 203 -4.72 5.17 -0.63
N LEU A 204 -3.74 6.06 -0.80
CA LEU A 204 -4.03 7.47 -1.09
C LEU A 204 -4.78 7.63 -2.42
N LEU A 205 -4.44 6.82 -3.44
CA LEU A 205 -5.16 6.87 -4.71
C LEU A 205 -6.62 6.44 -4.58
N GLU A 206 -7.00 5.61 -3.60
CA GLU A 206 -8.42 5.25 -3.35
C GLU A 206 -9.28 6.48 -3.00
N HIS A 207 -8.64 7.59 -2.63
CA HIS A 207 -9.21 8.88 -2.27
C HIS A 207 -8.65 10.02 -3.14
N GLN A 208 -8.32 9.73 -4.41
CA GLN A 208 -7.55 10.61 -5.29
C GLN A 208 -8.05 12.06 -5.33
N GLU A 209 -9.33 12.30 -5.62
CA GLU A 209 -9.88 13.67 -5.72
C GLU A 209 -9.72 14.47 -4.42
N THR A 210 -9.94 13.81 -3.28
CA THR A 210 -9.78 14.41 -1.96
C THR A 210 -8.32 14.71 -1.66
N VAL A 211 -7.43 13.76 -1.92
CA VAL A 211 -5.99 13.91 -1.72
C VAL A 211 -5.44 15.05 -2.58
N GLU A 212 -5.82 15.10 -3.85
CA GLU A 212 -5.45 16.17 -4.78
C GLU A 212 -5.91 17.54 -4.26
N SER A 213 -7.18 17.66 -3.88
CA SER A 213 -7.73 18.92 -3.35
C SER A 213 -7.04 19.37 -2.07
N MET A 214 -6.73 18.43 -1.16
CA MET A 214 -6.06 18.74 0.10
C MET A 214 -4.60 19.13 -0.12
N MET A 215 -3.87 18.41 -0.98
CA MET A 215 -2.47 18.71 -1.29
C MET A 215 -2.32 20.05 -2.00
N VAL A 216 -3.22 20.39 -2.95
CA VAL A 216 -3.23 21.71 -3.59
C VAL A 216 -3.40 22.83 -2.54
N THR A 217 -4.20 22.59 -1.51
CA THR A 217 -4.41 23.55 -0.41
C THR A 217 -3.13 23.73 0.42
N LEU A 218 -2.41 22.64 0.68
CA LEU A 218 -1.14 22.66 1.42
C LEU A 218 -0.01 23.32 0.62
N GLY A 219 -0.01 23.12 -0.69
CA GLY A 219 1.08 23.53 -1.57
C GLY A 219 2.27 22.57 -1.53
N ASP A 220 3.16 22.75 -2.49
CA ASP A 220 4.30 21.86 -2.74
C ASP A 220 5.37 21.93 -1.64
N SER A 221 6.13 20.85 -1.50
CA SER A 221 7.36 20.71 -0.68
C SER A 221 7.22 20.60 0.84
N HIS A 222 6.20 21.17 1.47
CA HIS A 222 6.09 21.14 2.95
C HIS A 222 5.07 20.13 3.45
N TRP A 223 4.14 19.66 2.59
CA TRP A 223 3.13 18.64 2.93
C TRP A 223 2.34 18.94 4.22
N GLY A 224 2.26 20.22 4.62
CA GLY A 224 1.63 20.67 5.87
C GLY A 224 2.54 20.76 7.10
N ALA A 225 3.86 20.58 6.96
CA ALA A 225 4.83 20.79 8.04
C ALA A 225 4.90 22.27 8.42
N VAL A 226 4.65 22.57 9.70
CA VAL A 226 4.89 23.90 10.27
C VAL A 226 6.38 24.03 10.54
N THR A 227 7.11 24.71 9.65
CA THR A 227 8.50 25.11 9.91
C THR A 227 8.52 26.51 10.52
N ASP A 228 9.26 26.71 11.61
CA ASP A 228 9.52 28.03 12.24
C ASP A 228 10.25 29.04 11.32
N SER A 229 10.55 28.65 10.09
CA SER A 229 11.27 29.43 9.08
C SER A 229 10.50 29.45 7.75
N ALA A 230 9.25 29.89 7.74
CA ALA A 230 8.56 30.17 6.48
C ALA A 230 8.89 31.60 6.01
N PRO A 231 9.56 31.82 4.86
CA PRO A 231 9.46 33.09 4.17
C PRO A 231 8.00 33.25 3.71
N ALA A 232 7.41 34.39 4.03
CA ALA A 232 6.10 34.78 3.52
C ALA A 232 6.07 34.65 1.98
N SER A 233 5.16 33.79 1.50
CA SER A 233 4.47 33.82 0.21
C SER A 233 5.00 34.79 -0.86
N LYS A 234 6.05 34.41 -1.59
CA LYS A 234 6.32 34.98 -2.91
C LYS A 234 6.59 33.86 -3.91
N GLY A 235 5.57 33.54 -4.72
CA GLY A 235 5.70 32.66 -5.88
C GLY A 235 5.34 31.19 -5.67
N ARG A 236 4.22 30.88 -4.99
CA ARG A 236 3.68 29.52 -5.01
C ARG A 236 3.31 29.17 -6.46
N LYS A 237 4.09 28.31 -7.12
CA LYS A 237 3.65 27.71 -8.39
C LYS A 237 2.41 26.88 -8.07
N THR A 238 1.29 27.20 -8.71
CA THR A 238 0.08 26.40 -8.60
C THR A 238 0.24 25.20 -9.52
N PHE A 239 0.45 24.02 -8.94
CA PHE A 239 0.47 22.75 -9.65
C PHE A 239 -0.95 22.21 -9.78
N SER A 240 -1.21 21.38 -10.80
CA SER A 240 -2.44 20.59 -10.85
C SER A 240 -2.47 19.59 -9.69
N GLY A 241 -3.65 19.12 -9.31
CA GLY A 241 -3.83 18.08 -8.28
C GLY A 241 -2.96 16.85 -8.55
N GLN A 242 -3.03 16.32 -9.76
CA GLN A 242 -2.21 15.19 -10.18
C GLN A 242 -0.70 15.45 -10.06
N ALA A 243 -0.22 16.65 -10.44
CA ALA A 243 1.20 16.97 -10.38
C ALA A 243 1.71 17.08 -8.93
N ILE A 244 0.92 17.64 -8.01
CA ILE A 244 1.34 17.73 -6.60
C ILE A 244 1.34 16.37 -5.91
N VAL A 245 0.40 15.48 -6.24
CA VAL A 245 0.41 14.09 -5.75
C VAL A 245 1.61 13.34 -6.30
N LYS A 246 1.95 13.57 -7.58
CA LYS A 246 3.17 13.01 -8.18
C LYS A 246 4.42 13.43 -7.40
N HIS A 247 4.61 14.73 -7.15
CA HIS A 247 5.77 15.21 -6.37
C HIS A 247 5.84 14.57 -4.98
N TYR A 248 4.71 14.40 -4.29
CA TYR A 248 4.66 13.71 -3.00
C TYR A 248 5.10 12.24 -3.09
N PHE A 249 4.68 11.53 -4.15
CA PHE A 249 5.11 10.15 -4.38
C PHE A 249 6.59 10.07 -4.75
N GLU A 250 7.10 11.00 -5.56
CA GLU A 250 8.52 11.12 -5.88
C GLU A 250 9.37 11.35 -4.62
N ASP A 251 8.94 12.20 -3.69
CA ASP A 251 9.62 12.42 -2.41
C ASP A 251 9.72 11.13 -1.58
N ILE A 252 8.63 10.36 -1.50
CA ILE A 252 8.60 9.07 -0.78
C ILE A 252 9.54 8.07 -1.45
N LEU A 253 9.47 7.96 -2.78
CA LEU A 253 10.27 7.05 -3.58
C LEU A 253 11.77 7.40 -3.56
N GLN A 254 12.10 8.69 -3.56
CA GLN A 254 13.47 9.17 -3.44
C GLN A 254 14.03 8.88 -2.04
N LEU A 255 13.23 9.10 -0.99
CA LEU A 255 13.61 8.72 0.38
C LEU A 255 13.84 7.22 0.50
N LEU A 256 12.98 6.41 -0.11
CA LEU A 256 13.12 4.96 -0.17
C LEU A 256 14.41 4.54 -0.90
N THR A 257 14.63 5.06 -2.10
CA THR A 257 15.82 4.77 -2.91
C THR A 257 17.11 5.14 -2.16
N ASN A 258 17.16 6.33 -1.56
CA ASN A 258 18.28 6.77 -0.75
C ASN A 258 18.52 5.84 0.46
N SER A 259 17.45 5.37 1.10
CA SER A 259 17.55 4.41 2.20
C SER A 259 18.15 3.10 1.74
N LEU A 260 17.63 2.51 0.66
CA LEU A 260 18.11 1.24 0.10
C LEU A 260 19.59 1.32 -0.28
N GLU A 261 20.00 2.39 -0.96
CA GLU A 261 21.40 2.60 -1.35
C GLU A 261 22.33 2.84 -0.16
N SER A 262 21.88 3.60 0.85
CA SER A 262 22.70 3.90 2.02
C SER A 262 23.05 2.64 2.81
N LYS A 263 22.13 1.67 2.89
CA LYS A 263 22.33 0.40 3.60
C LYS A 263 23.37 -0.49 2.95
N THR A 264 23.49 -0.42 1.63
CA THR A 264 24.42 -1.25 0.87
C THR A 264 25.75 -0.55 0.59
N LYS A 265 25.91 0.73 0.96
CA LYS A 265 27.07 1.56 0.59
C LYS A 265 28.42 0.92 0.91
N ASN A 266 28.56 0.27 2.07
CA ASN A 266 29.81 -0.35 2.52
C ASN A 266 30.04 -1.77 1.96
N SER A 267 29.01 -2.37 1.36
CA SER A 267 29.01 -3.76 0.90
C SER A 267 28.38 -3.93 -0.49
N ARG A 268 28.41 -2.88 -1.34
CA ARG A 268 27.66 -2.83 -2.62
C ARG A 268 27.93 -3.99 -3.57
N LYS A 269 29.12 -4.60 -3.49
CA LYS A 269 29.53 -5.74 -4.32
C LYS A 269 29.29 -7.11 -3.66
N SER A 270 28.81 -7.15 -2.41
CA SER A 270 28.45 -8.41 -1.76
C SER A 270 27.19 -8.98 -2.41
N GLY A 271 27.12 -10.32 -2.53
CA GLY A 271 25.94 -10.98 -3.09
C GLY A 271 24.65 -10.62 -2.35
N LEU A 272 24.71 -10.47 -1.03
CA LEU A 272 23.56 -10.07 -0.21
C LEU A 272 23.04 -8.67 -0.58
N SER A 273 23.94 -7.68 -0.75
CA SER A 273 23.55 -6.33 -1.16
C SER A 273 22.94 -6.28 -2.57
N VAL A 274 23.47 -7.10 -3.49
CA VAL A 274 22.92 -7.22 -4.85
C VAL A 274 21.51 -7.79 -4.81
N VAL A 275 21.28 -8.91 -4.09
CA VAL A 275 19.96 -9.53 -3.94
C VAL A 275 18.96 -8.57 -3.28
N PHE A 276 19.37 -7.86 -2.23
CA PHE A 276 18.52 -6.90 -1.56
C PHE A 276 18.05 -5.76 -2.46
N LEU A 277 18.97 -5.15 -3.22
CA LEU A 277 18.61 -4.07 -4.13
C LEU A 277 17.74 -4.59 -5.28
N MET A 278 18.08 -5.76 -5.83
CA MET A 278 17.29 -6.42 -6.87
C MET A 278 15.85 -6.67 -6.41
N ASN A 279 15.66 -7.32 -5.26
CA ASN A 279 14.32 -7.60 -4.72
C ASN A 279 13.49 -6.33 -4.52
N ASN A 280 14.09 -5.27 -3.98
CA ASN A 280 13.36 -4.04 -3.69
C ASN A 280 13.04 -3.24 -4.95
N TYR A 281 13.97 -3.10 -5.90
CA TYR A 281 13.70 -2.39 -7.15
C TYR A 281 12.72 -3.16 -8.05
N HIS A 282 12.83 -4.49 -8.10
CA HIS A 282 11.83 -5.33 -8.76
C HIS A 282 10.44 -5.13 -8.15
N TYR A 283 10.36 -5.16 -6.81
CA TYR A 283 9.09 -4.94 -6.10
C TYR A 283 8.49 -3.56 -6.39
N ILE A 284 9.31 -2.50 -6.39
CA ILE A 284 8.86 -1.13 -6.71
C ILE A 284 8.36 -1.05 -8.15
N ALA A 285 9.16 -1.49 -9.14
CA ALA A 285 8.79 -1.45 -10.55
C ALA A 285 7.50 -2.24 -10.83
N ARG A 286 7.39 -3.46 -10.30
CA ARG A 286 6.21 -4.32 -10.46
C ARG A 286 4.95 -3.68 -9.87
N ASN A 287 5.05 -3.02 -8.71
CA ASN A 287 3.90 -2.36 -8.09
C ASN A 287 3.53 -1.03 -8.77
N ILE A 288 4.50 -0.27 -9.30
CA ILE A 288 4.19 0.91 -10.11
C ILE A 288 3.43 0.47 -11.37
N MET A 289 3.98 -0.49 -12.12
CA MET A 289 3.37 -1.02 -13.34
C MET A 289 2.00 -1.67 -13.11
N GLY A 290 1.86 -2.46 -12.04
CA GLY A 290 0.65 -3.24 -11.77
C GLY A 290 -0.47 -2.50 -11.04
N SER A 291 -0.38 -1.17 -10.87
CA SER A 291 -1.38 -0.39 -10.14
C SER A 291 -1.59 1.00 -10.74
N ARG A 292 -2.58 1.74 -10.21
CA ARG A 292 -2.85 3.14 -10.57
C ARG A 292 -1.71 4.11 -10.24
N LEU A 293 -0.64 3.63 -9.61
CA LEU A 293 0.58 4.42 -9.42
C LEU A 293 1.19 4.83 -10.78
N LEU A 294 1.08 3.99 -11.82
CA LEU A 294 1.55 4.33 -13.16
C LEU A 294 0.84 5.57 -13.73
N ASP A 295 -0.46 5.74 -13.47
CA ASP A 295 -1.25 6.87 -13.98
C ASP A 295 -0.80 8.22 -13.39
N VAL A 296 -0.21 8.20 -12.19
CA VAL A 296 0.25 9.41 -11.49
C VAL A 296 1.73 9.66 -11.70
N LEU A 297 2.57 8.62 -11.59
CA LEU A 297 4.03 8.74 -11.76
C LEU A 297 4.39 8.84 -13.25
N GLY A 298 3.76 8.03 -14.11
CA GLY A 298 4.05 7.95 -15.54
C GLY A 298 5.23 7.05 -15.89
N GLU A 299 5.42 6.80 -17.20
CA GLU A 299 6.41 5.86 -17.71
C GLU A 299 7.86 6.25 -17.42
N ASN A 300 8.17 7.55 -17.35
CA ASN A 300 9.54 8.02 -17.13
C ASN A 300 10.06 7.58 -15.75
N ASP A 301 9.22 7.71 -14.72
CA ASP A 301 9.56 7.27 -13.36
C ASP A 301 9.64 5.75 -13.27
N LEU A 302 8.73 5.03 -13.93
CA LEU A 302 8.80 3.57 -14.02
C LEU A 302 10.13 3.09 -14.63
N ARG A 303 10.58 3.70 -15.75
CA ARG A 303 11.82 3.34 -16.44
C ARG A 303 13.07 3.48 -15.57
N ILE A 304 13.08 4.39 -14.60
CA ILE A 304 14.19 4.51 -13.63
C ILE A 304 14.31 3.21 -12.83
N TYR A 305 13.18 2.73 -12.28
CA TYR A 305 13.15 1.52 -11.46
C TYR A 305 13.33 0.25 -12.28
N GLU A 306 12.82 0.18 -13.51
CA GLU A 306 13.10 -0.94 -14.43
C GLU A 306 14.58 -1.03 -14.79
N SER A 307 15.23 0.10 -15.06
CA SER A 307 16.67 0.15 -15.33
C SER A 307 17.50 -0.31 -14.12
N LEU A 308 17.09 0.09 -12.91
CA LEU A 308 17.73 -0.36 -11.67
C LEU A 308 17.50 -1.85 -11.42
N ASP A 309 16.27 -2.34 -11.58
CA ASP A 309 15.95 -3.77 -11.48
C ASP A 309 16.84 -4.56 -12.45
N TRP A 310 16.85 -4.18 -13.73
CA TRP A 310 17.63 -4.86 -14.75
C TRP A 310 19.14 -4.87 -14.44
N LYS A 311 19.68 -3.73 -14.02
CA LYS A 311 21.08 -3.59 -13.60
C LYS A 311 21.43 -4.57 -12.48
N TYR A 312 20.57 -4.73 -11.47
CA TYR A 312 20.86 -5.61 -10.35
C TYR A 312 20.61 -7.09 -10.66
N GLN A 313 19.67 -7.41 -11.56
CA GLN A 313 19.55 -8.75 -12.13
C GLN A 313 20.82 -9.17 -12.89
N ASP A 314 21.37 -8.27 -13.71
CA ASP A 314 22.62 -8.50 -14.43
C ASP A 314 23.79 -8.70 -13.46
N GLN A 315 23.93 -7.83 -12.46
CA GLN A 315 24.95 -7.99 -11.41
C GLN A 315 24.82 -9.32 -10.67
N PHE A 316 23.59 -9.75 -10.34
CA PHE A 316 23.35 -11.03 -9.69
C PHE A 316 23.80 -12.20 -10.57
N CYS A 317 23.47 -12.19 -11.85
CA CYS A 317 23.92 -13.22 -12.80
C CYS A 317 25.45 -13.20 -12.95
N ASN A 318 26.07 -12.02 -12.98
CA ASN A 318 27.53 -11.87 -13.07
C ASN A 318 28.27 -12.46 -11.86
N LEU A 319 27.65 -12.50 -10.67
CA LEU A 319 28.23 -13.22 -9.53
C LEU A 319 28.47 -14.69 -9.86
N TRP A 320 27.55 -15.31 -10.61
CA TRP A 320 27.64 -16.70 -11.02
C TRP A 320 28.59 -16.92 -12.20
N LEU A 321 28.72 -15.96 -13.12
CA LEU A 321 29.70 -16.04 -14.21
C LEU A 321 31.15 -16.11 -13.72
N SER A 322 31.44 -15.61 -12.52
CA SER A 322 32.75 -15.77 -11.90
C SER A 322 33.18 -17.24 -11.78
N CYS A 323 32.24 -18.19 -11.62
CA CYS A 323 32.55 -19.63 -11.58
C CYS A 323 33.28 -20.12 -12.84
N ILE A 324 32.94 -19.54 -14.00
CA ILE A 324 33.40 -20.03 -15.31
C ILE A 324 34.45 -19.12 -15.97
N GLU A 325 34.79 -17.99 -15.35
CA GLU A 325 35.74 -17.01 -15.87
C GLU A 325 37.10 -17.65 -16.23
N TYR A 326 37.61 -18.53 -15.36
CA TYR A 326 38.89 -19.22 -15.57
C TYR A 326 38.77 -20.51 -16.40
N LEU A 327 37.58 -20.90 -16.86
CA LEU A 327 37.41 -22.07 -17.72
C LEU A 327 37.72 -21.75 -19.18
N ALA A 328 37.51 -20.50 -19.61
CA ALA A 328 37.61 -20.06 -21.00
C ALA A 328 39.05 -19.95 -21.54
N ASP A 329 40.02 -19.60 -20.71
CA ASP A 329 41.41 -19.35 -21.14
C ASP A 329 42.28 -20.61 -21.07
N ASP A 330 42.25 -21.51 -22.06
CA ASP A 330 43.50 -22.13 -22.55
C ASP A 330 43.35 -22.87 -23.89
N THR A 331 43.89 -22.21 -24.93
CA THR A 331 44.67 -22.73 -26.06
C THR A 331 44.40 -24.14 -26.61
N GLY A 332 43.40 -24.21 -27.47
CA GLY A 332 43.32 -25.24 -28.50
C GLY A 332 42.10 -24.98 -29.37
N GLY A 333 42.30 -24.48 -30.57
CA GLY A 333 41.22 -24.29 -31.55
C GLY A 333 40.38 -25.56 -31.75
N PRO A 334 39.25 -25.45 -32.46
CA PRO A 334 38.38 -26.59 -32.72
C PRO A 334 39.18 -27.71 -33.43
N GLY A 335 39.56 -28.76 -32.70
CA GLY A 335 40.29 -29.92 -33.26
C GLY A 335 41.43 -30.53 -32.45
N GLY A 336 41.81 -30.02 -31.28
CA GLY A 336 43.00 -30.50 -30.55
C GLY A 336 42.74 -31.31 -29.28
N LEU A 337 42.17 -32.52 -29.35
CA LEU A 337 42.32 -33.50 -28.27
C LEU A 337 43.81 -33.92 -28.21
N LYS A 338 44.62 -33.19 -27.43
CA LYS A 338 45.97 -33.68 -27.10
C LYS A 338 45.79 -34.89 -26.19
N ASN A 339 45.91 -36.09 -26.75
CA ASN A 339 45.94 -37.37 -26.00
C ASN A 339 47.03 -37.42 -24.91
N LYS A 340 47.93 -36.44 -24.85
CA LYS A 340 48.95 -36.30 -23.81
C LYS A 340 49.00 -34.86 -23.29
N ILE A 341 48.48 -34.66 -22.09
CA ILE A 341 48.59 -33.40 -21.33
C ILE A 341 49.97 -33.35 -20.68
N VAL A 342 50.71 -32.24 -20.87
CA VAL A 342 52.06 -32.04 -20.30
C VAL A 342 51.96 -31.64 -18.82
N GLY A 343 53.01 -31.84 -18.03
CA GLY A 343 53.00 -31.60 -16.57
C GLY A 343 52.49 -30.21 -16.15
N SER A 344 52.82 -29.15 -16.90
CA SER A 344 52.30 -27.78 -16.70
C SER A 344 50.78 -27.71 -16.88
N ASP A 345 50.28 -28.26 -17.98
CA ASP A 345 48.86 -28.23 -18.35
C ASP A 345 48.02 -29.05 -17.35
N LYS A 346 48.58 -30.13 -16.78
CA LYS A 346 47.94 -30.91 -15.72
C LYS A 346 47.71 -30.09 -14.45
N MET A 347 48.64 -29.18 -14.11
CA MET A 347 48.49 -28.30 -12.96
C MET A 347 47.42 -27.24 -13.23
N THR A 348 47.45 -26.61 -14.40
CA THR A 348 46.45 -25.63 -14.83
C THR A 348 45.03 -26.20 -14.79
N VAL A 349 44.81 -27.41 -15.31
CA VAL A 349 43.49 -28.07 -15.29
C VAL A 349 43.01 -28.32 -13.86
N LYS A 350 43.90 -28.76 -12.95
CA LYS A 350 43.58 -28.94 -11.52
C LYS A 350 43.17 -27.64 -10.86
N ASP A 351 43.92 -26.57 -11.12
CA ASP A 351 43.67 -25.26 -10.53
C ASP A 351 42.34 -24.68 -11.01
N LYS A 352 41.99 -24.86 -12.30
CA LYS A 352 40.68 -24.48 -12.85
C LYS A 352 39.51 -25.24 -12.21
N PHE A 353 39.60 -26.57 -12.10
CA PHE A 353 38.57 -27.35 -11.40
C PHE A 353 38.44 -26.94 -9.92
N LYS A 354 39.58 -26.72 -9.25
CA LYS A 354 39.59 -26.29 -7.85
C LYS A 354 38.92 -24.92 -7.72
N TYR A 355 39.26 -23.98 -8.59
CA TYR A 355 38.66 -22.65 -8.61
C TYR A 355 37.15 -22.74 -8.80
N PHE A 356 36.68 -23.44 -9.84
CA PHE A 356 35.25 -23.63 -10.08
C PHE A 356 34.54 -24.21 -8.85
N ASN A 357 35.06 -25.30 -8.29
CA ASN A 357 34.45 -25.96 -7.14
C ASN A 357 34.38 -25.03 -5.91
N THR A 358 35.46 -24.31 -5.61
CA THR A 358 35.50 -23.40 -4.45
C THR A 358 34.56 -22.22 -4.64
N THR A 359 34.58 -21.57 -5.81
CA THR A 359 33.68 -20.44 -6.11
C THR A 359 32.21 -20.86 -6.09
N LEU A 360 31.88 -22.01 -6.69
CA LEU A 360 30.53 -22.57 -6.68
C LEU A 360 30.06 -22.86 -5.24
N GLU A 361 30.88 -23.58 -4.45
CA GLU A 361 30.55 -23.94 -3.06
C GLU A 361 30.35 -22.70 -2.18
N GLU A 362 31.17 -21.66 -2.37
CA GLU A 362 31.02 -20.38 -1.65
C GLU A 362 29.74 -19.64 -2.03
N LEU A 363 29.43 -19.55 -3.34
CA LEU A 363 28.20 -18.92 -3.81
C LEU A 363 26.96 -19.67 -3.31
N VAL A 364 26.93 -21.00 -3.43
CA VAL A 364 25.82 -21.83 -2.96
C VAL A 364 25.62 -21.65 -1.45
N ARG A 365 26.69 -21.77 -0.66
CA ARG A 365 26.63 -21.62 0.80
C ARG A 365 26.06 -20.26 1.21
N ASN A 366 26.49 -19.18 0.55
CA ASN A 366 26.03 -17.84 0.87
C ASN A 366 24.59 -17.62 0.40
N GLN A 367 24.25 -18.03 -0.83
CA GLN A 367 22.94 -17.75 -1.43
C GLN A 367 21.82 -18.65 -0.92
N GLN A 368 22.15 -19.78 -0.27
CA GLN A 368 21.17 -20.58 0.46
C GLN A 368 20.50 -19.83 1.61
N THR A 369 21.15 -18.81 2.18
CA THR A 369 20.58 -17.99 3.26
C THR A 369 19.83 -16.76 2.73
N TYR A 370 19.78 -16.57 1.41
CA TYR A 370 19.12 -15.42 0.79
C TYR A 370 17.71 -15.77 0.33
N THR A 371 16.86 -14.75 0.21
CA THR A 371 15.46 -14.90 -0.22
C THR A 371 15.22 -14.08 -1.48
N ILE A 372 14.57 -14.66 -2.49
CA ILE A 372 14.01 -13.94 -3.65
C ILE A 372 12.49 -14.21 -3.62
N PRO A 373 11.68 -13.28 -3.09
CA PRO A 373 10.24 -13.53 -2.87
C PRO A 373 9.45 -13.69 -4.17
N ASP A 374 9.81 -12.93 -5.21
CA ASP A 374 9.11 -12.98 -6.49
C ASP A 374 9.49 -14.26 -7.25
N LYS A 375 8.48 -15.11 -7.49
CA LYS A 375 8.67 -16.42 -8.11
C LYS A 375 9.12 -16.30 -9.57
N GLU A 376 8.60 -15.34 -10.31
CA GLU A 376 8.87 -15.18 -11.73
C GLU A 376 10.30 -14.66 -11.93
N LEU A 377 10.69 -13.64 -11.16
CA LEU A 377 12.07 -13.16 -11.09
C LEU A 377 13.04 -14.30 -10.74
N ARG A 378 12.73 -15.06 -9.70
CA ARG A 378 13.57 -16.18 -9.25
C ARG A 378 13.76 -17.23 -10.35
N LEU A 379 12.68 -17.65 -11.02
CA LEU A 379 12.76 -18.63 -12.11
C LEU A 379 13.61 -18.11 -13.27
N ASN A 380 13.35 -16.87 -13.72
CA ASN A 380 14.09 -16.25 -14.82
C ASN A 380 15.60 -16.14 -14.53
N LEU A 381 15.97 -15.77 -13.30
CA LEU A 381 17.37 -15.69 -12.89
C LEU A 381 18.04 -17.07 -12.85
N MET A 382 17.35 -18.07 -12.28
CA MET A 382 17.89 -19.43 -12.20
C MET A 382 18.07 -20.06 -13.58
N ASP A 383 17.15 -19.81 -14.51
CA ASP A 383 17.27 -20.29 -15.89
C ASP A 383 18.45 -19.62 -16.60
N ARG A 384 18.64 -18.30 -16.49
CA ARG A 384 19.81 -17.60 -17.04
C ARG A 384 21.14 -18.13 -16.50
N ILE A 385 21.20 -18.39 -15.19
CA ILE A 385 22.39 -18.95 -14.54
C ILE A 385 22.66 -20.37 -15.05
N ARG A 386 21.62 -21.20 -15.15
CA ARG A 386 21.71 -22.57 -15.67
C ARG A 386 22.24 -22.60 -17.10
N GLU A 387 21.65 -21.78 -17.97
CA GLU A 387 22.01 -21.66 -19.39
C GLU A 387 23.46 -21.22 -19.59
N ALA A 388 24.01 -20.40 -18.69
CA ALA A 388 25.40 -19.98 -18.74
C ALA A 388 26.37 -21.02 -18.13
N LEU A 389 26.08 -21.50 -16.91
CA LEU A 389 27.02 -22.35 -16.17
C LEU A 389 27.12 -23.77 -16.71
N ILE A 390 25.98 -24.41 -16.98
CA ILE A 390 25.96 -25.85 -17.27
C ILE A 390 26.72 -26.17 -18.57
N PRO A 391 26.47 -25.49 -19.70
CA PRO A 391 27.19 -25.79 -20.93
C PRO A 391 28.70 -25.53 -20.82
N ALA A 392 29.09 -24.41 -20.20
CA ALA A 392 30.49 -24.03 -20.04
C ALA A 392 31.27 -25.05 -19.17
N TYR A 393 30.70 -25.45 -18.03
CA TYR A 393 31.31 -26.47 -17.17
C TYR A 393 31.33 -27.84 -17.83
N SER A 394 30.22 -28.26 -18.48
CA SER A 394 30.12 -29.58 -19.11
C SER A 394 31.13 -29.73 -20.25
N GLN A 395 31.31 -28.70 -21.08
CA GLN A 395 32.31 -28.69 -22.15
C GLN A 395 33.74 -28.80 -21.58
N PHE A 396 34.05 -28.07 -20.52
CA PHE A 396 35.35 -28.15 -19.85
C PHE A 396 35.58 -29.53 -19.24
N MET A 397 34.57 -30.08 -18.56
CA MET A 397 34.62 -31.39 -17.93
C MET A 397 34.82 -32.51 -18.95
N GLU A 398 34.05 -32.51 -20.05
CA GLU A 398 34.15 -33.51 -21.13
C GLU A 398 35.55 -33.55 -21.75
N ARG A 399 36.18 -32.39 -21.93
CA ARG A 399 37.54 -32.27 -22.48
C ARG A 399 38.60 -32.96 -21.62
N TYR A 400 38.45 -32.96 -20.30
CA TYR A 400 39.50 -33.41 -19.38
C TYR A 400 39.15 -34.67 -18.58
N GLN A 401 37.90 -35.11 -18.52
CA GLN A 401 37.46 -36.24 -17.68
C GLN A 401 38.15 -37.57 -18.01
N HIS A 402 38.52 -37.80 -19.27
CA HIS A 402 39.19 -39.02 -19.74
C HIS A 402 40.70 -38.88 -19.87
N THR A 403 41.29 -37.82 -19.31
CA THR A 403 42.72 -37.52 -19.43
C THR A 403 43.46 -37.81 -18.12
N ASP A 404 44.76 -38.12 -18.20
CA ASP A 404 45.61 -38.37 -17.04
C ASP A 404 46.03 -37.09 -16.29
N PHE A 405 45.16 -36.08 -16.21
CA PHE A 405 45.50 -34.80 -15.55
C PHE A 405 45.77 -34.98 -14.05
N ALA A 406 45.11 -35.95 -13.40
CA ALA A 406 45.29 -36.24 -11.97
C ALA A 406 45.26 -37.75 -11.69
N LYS A 407 46.10 -38.20 -10.73
CA LYS A 407 46.06 -39.58 -10.22
C LYS A 407 44.75 -39.92 -9.49
N ASN A 408 44.11 -38.91 -8.89
CA ASN A 408 42.80 -39.00 -8.25
C ASN A 408 41.92 -37.89 -8.82
N SER A 409 41.31 -38.15 -9.99
CA SER A 409 40.45 -37.21 -10.71
C SER A 409 39.16 -36.88 -9.95
N GLY A 410 38.64 -37.81 -9.12
CA GLY A 410 37.44 -37.60 -8.30
C GLY A 410 37.54 -36.47 -7.28
N LYS A 411 38.76 -36.08 -6.88
CA LYS A 411 38.97 -34.89 -6.03
C LYS A 411 38.57 -33.58 -6.75
N TYR A 412 38.69 -33.55 -8.07
CA TYR A 412 38.49 -32.38 -8.92
C TYR A 412 37.15 -32.42 -9.67
N LEU A 413 36.75 -33.59 -10.16
CA LEU A 413 35.48 -33.86 -10.82
C LEU A 413 34.36 -34.08 -9.78
N ARG A 414 34.02 -33.03 -9.01
CA ARG A 414 33.01 -33.10 -7.94
C ARG A 414 31.57 -33.04 -8.45
N TYR A 415 31.37 -32.40 -9.59
CA TYR A 415 30.06 -32.18 -10.20
C TYR A 415 30.04 -32.79 -11.60
N ASN A 416 28.86 -33.26 -11.99
CA ASN A 416 28.47 -33.56 -13.35
C ASN A 416 27.26 -32.69 -13.72
N GLN A 417 26.79 -32.77 -14.96
CA GLN A 417 25.66 -31.95 -15.43
C GLN A 417 24.43 -32.05 -14.53
N GLU A 418 24.05 -33.27 -14.14
CA GLU A 418 22.85 -33.52 -13.32
C GLU A 418 22.99 -32.99 -11.88
N THR A 419 24.14 -33.22 -11.24
CA THR A 419 24.40 -32.77 -9.87
C THR A 419 24.58 -31.25 -9.78
N LEU A 420 25.16 -30.62 -10.81
CA LEU A 420 25.22 -29.17 -10.91
C LEU A 420 23.82 -28.58 -11.07
N ASP A 421 22.99 -29.14 -11.95
CA ASP A 421 21.61 -28.69 -12.13
C ASP A 421 20.80 -28.82 -10.83
N ARG A 422 20.88 -29.98 -10.16
CA ARG A 422 20.22 -30.21 -8.87
C ARG A 422 20.70 -29.22 -7.79
N THR A 423 21.97 -28.86 -7.79
CA THR A 423 22.53 -27.87 -6.87
C THR A 423 21.90 -26.50 -7.11
N LEU A 424 21.80 -26.06 -8.37
CA LEU A 424 21.16 -24.79 -8.72
C LEU A 424 19.66 -24.79 -8.38
N GLN A 425 18.96 -25.90 -8.62
CA GLN A 425 17.54 -26.04 -8.27
C GLN A 425 17.27 -25.98 -6.76
N SER A 426 18.26 -26.31 -5.93
CA SER A 426 18.12 -26.25 -4.47
C SER A 426 18.15 -24.82 -3.90
N LEU A 427 18.61 -23.85 -4.69
CA LEU A 427 18.74 -22.46 -4.26
C LEU A 427 17.37 -21.79 -4.18
N PHE A 428 17.19 -20.93 -3.17
CA PHE A 428 16.00 -20.11 -2.96
C PHE A 428 14.66 -20.87 -2.83
N GLY A 429 14.66 -22.21 -2.80
CA GLY A 429 13.45 -23.04 -2.78
C GLY A 429 12.89 -23.38 -1.39
N ALA A 430 13.68 -23.23 -0.32
CA ALA A 430 13.33 -23.76 1.01
C ALA A 430 12.63 -22.76 1.97
N HIS A 431 12.54 -21.46 1.62
CA HIS A 431 12.02 -20.42 2.52
C HIS A 431 10.79 -19.67 1.99
N SER A 432 10.17 -20.16 0.91
CA SER A 432 8.99 -19.53 0.30
C SER A 432 7.76 -20.43 0.42
N ALA A 433 7.30 -20.65 1.66
CA ALA A 433 5.98 -21.16 1.98
C ALA A 433 5.18 -20.08 2.70
#